data_AF-A0A2T4X4A3-F1
#
_entry.id   AF-A0A2T4X4A3-F1
#
_cell.length_a   1.000
_cell.length_b   1.000
_cell.length_c   1.000
_cell.angle_alpha   90.00
_cell.angle_beta   90.00
_cell.angle_gamma   90.00
#
_symmetry.space_group_name_H-M   'P 1'
#
loop_
_entity.id
_entity.type
_entity.pdbx_description
1 polymer ?
#
loop_
_entity_poly.entity_id
_entity_poly.type
_entity_poly.pdbx_seq_one_letter_code
_entity_poly.pdbx_strand_id
1 'polypeptide(L)'
;MNKILYIIALFFVTINVAQNDDAFNKANTFYNKGKFQEAIFAYESILENNVHSAELYFNLANSYYKLNSIAPSIYYYEKALQLSPNDVDIKNNLSFAQNMTIDAIDKVPEVGFSRLVNKITNSYSFDAWAKICIVCIILFVVLFLVYYFAYETLKKRLSFIGSFILLFLALITLFFAFQKSAIDKKNNPAIVFAQESDVKVEPNLRSESAFQLHEGTKIQVIETYNDTWTKIQIANGKTGWITSEDIKLLNDI
;
A
#
# COMPACT_ATOMS: atom_id res chain seq x y z
N MET A 1 7.91 -25.94 -38.53
CA MET A 1 6.57 -25.86 -37.91
C MET A 1 6.45 -26.64 -36.59
N ASN A 2 7.18 -27.74 -36.40
CA ASN A 2 7.02 -28.61 -35.22
C ASN A 2 7.63 -28.05 -33.91
N LYS A 3 8.52 -27.06 -33.97
CA LYS A 3 9.12 -26.42 -32.76
C LYS A 3 8.19 -25.40 -32.08
N ILE A 4 7.23 -24.83 -32.82
CA ILE A 4 6.24 -23.88 -32.27
C ILE A 4 5.18 -24.64 -31.44
N LEU A 5 4.85 -25.86 -31.83
CA LEU A 5 3.96 -26.76 -31.06
C LEU A 5 4.54 -27.11 -29.69
N TYR A 6 5.86 -27.31 -29.56
CA TYR A 6 6.50 -27.54 -28.27
C TYR A 6 6.52 -26.29 -27.37
N ILE A 7 6.60 -25.09 -27.94
CA ILE A 7 6.55 -23.83 -27.19
C ILE A 7 5.11 -23.53 -26.71
N ILE A 8 4.10 -23.85 -27.53
CA ILE A 8 2.69 -23.71 -27.15
C ILE A 8 2.28 -24.77 -26.11
N ALA A 9 2.81 -26.00 -26.21
CA ALA A 9 2.61 -27.04 -25.19
C ALA A 9 3.27 -26.71 -23.85
N LEU A 10 4.39 -25.96 -23.85
CA LEU A 10 5.06 -25.49 -22.63
C LEU A 10 4.23 -24.44 -21.87
N PHE A 11 3.30 -23.75 -22.54
CA PHE A 11 2.41 -22.75 -21.94
C PHE A 11 1.12 -23.32 -21.34
N PHE A 12 0.86 -24.64 -21.48
CA PHE A 12 -0.42 -25.24 -21.09
C PHE A 12 -0.39 -26.16 -19.86
N VAL A 13 0.74 -26.24 -19.14
CA VAL A 13 0.82 -27.05 -17.92
C VAL A 13 1.08 -26.17 -16.71
N THR A 14 -0.01 -25.69 -16.11
CA THR A 14 -0.26 -25.70 -14.65
C THR A 14 -1.68 -25.19 -14.39
N ILE A 15 -2.68 -26.04 -14.60
CA ILE A 15 -3.92 -25.87 -13.84
C ILE A 15 -3.63 -26.50 -12.47
N ASN A 16 -3.06 -25.71 -11.57
CA ASN A 16 -3.18 -26.02 -10.16
C ASN A 16 -4.66 -25.85 -9.83
N VAL A 17 -5.36 -26.97 -9.65
CA VAL A 17 -6.68 -26.95 -9.02
C VAL A 17 -6.44 -26.47 -7.59
N ALA A 18 -6.89 -25.25 -7.31
CA ALA A 18 -6.71 -24.60 -6.03
C ALA A 18 -7.39 -25.45 -4.94
N GLN A 19 -6.59 -26.10 -4.10
CA GLN A 19 -7.08 -26.85 -2.94
C GLN A 19 -7.66 -25.92 -1.85
N ASN A 20 -7.49 -24.59 -2.00
CA ASN A 20 -7.94 -23.57 -1.07
C ASN A 20 -9.43 -23.24 -1.15
N ASP A 21 -10.12 -23.56 -2.25
CA ASP A 21 -11.54 -23.21 -2.41
C ASP A 21 -12.41 -23.90 -1.35
N ASP A 22 -12.10 -25.14 -0.97
CA ASP A 22 -12.86 -25.87 0.05
C ASP A 22 -12.69 -25.27 1.45
N ALA A 23 -11.44 -24.96 1.85
CA ALA A 23 -11.14 -24.32 3.13
C ALA A 23 -11.80 -22.94 3.24
N PHE A 24 -11.75 -22.16 2.15
CA PHE A 24 -12.38 -20.84 2.08
C PHE A 24 -13.90 -20.92 2.17
N ASN A 25 -14.52 -21.84 1.42
CA ASN A 25 -15.97 -22.07 1.48
C ASN A 25 -16.44 -22.55 2.86
N LYS A 26 -15.62 -23.37 3.55
CA LYS A 26 -15.88 -23.78 4.92
C LYS A 26 -15.83 -22.59 5.89
N ALA A 27 -14.84 -21.71 5.75
CA ALA A 27 -14.75 -20.49 6.55
C ALA A 27 -15.96 -19.55 6.30
N ASN A 28 -16.33 -19.35 5.02
CA ASN A 28 -17.54 -18.62 4.64
C ASN A 28 -18.80 -19.25 5.25
N THR A 29 -18.87 -20.58 5.33
CA THR A 29 -20.00 -21.29 5.95
C THR A 29 -20.09 -21.01 7.45
N PHE A 30 -18.97 -20.96 8.17
CA PHE A 30 -18.97 -20.53 9.57
C PHE A 30 -19.43 -19.07 9.71
N TYR A 31 -18.91 -18.17 8.88
CA TYR A 31 -19.31 -16.77 8.86
C TYR A 31 -20.82 -16.60 8.65
N ASN A 32 -21.38 -17.25 7.62
CA ASN A 32 -22.80 -17.18 7.28
C ASN A 32 -23.71 -17.78 8.37
N LYS A 33 -23.17 -18.66 9.21
CA LYS A 33 -23.87 -19.23 10.39
C LYS A 33 -23.73 -18.35 11.64
N GLY A 34 -23.09 -17.19 11.54
CA GLY A 34 -22.81 -16.30 12.69
C GLY A 34 -21.71 -16.82 13.62
N LYS A 35 -20.97 -17.85 13.20
CA LYS A 35 -19.89 -18.48 13.97
C LYS A 35 -18.56 -17.78 13.65
N PHE A 36 -18.46 -16.52 14.07
CA PHE A 36 -17.36 -15.64 13.64
C PHE A 36 -16.00 -16.08 14.17
N GLN A 37 -15.93 -16.61 15.39
CA GLN A 37 -14.67 -17.10 15.94
C GLN A 37 -14.15 -18.32 15.16
N GLU A 38 -15.03 -19.28 14.83
CA GLU A 38 -14.67 -20.42 13.99
C GLU A 38 -14.32 -20.00 12.55
N ALA A 39 -14.97 -18.96 12.02
CA ALA A 39 -14.63 -18.38 10.73
C ALA A 39 -13.21 -17.79 10.75
N ILE A 40 -12.85 -17.02 11.78
CA ILE A 40 -11.50 -16.46 11.97
C ILE A 40 -10.46 -17.59 11.98
N PHE A 41 -10.64 -18.61 12.83
CA PHE A 41 -9.70 -19.74 12.87
C PHE A 41 -9.56 -20.43 11.51
N ALA A 42 -10.67 -20.61 10.78
CA ALA A 42 -10.63 -21.21 9.46
C ALA A 42 -9.89 -20.31 8.43
N TYR A 43 -10.14 -19.00 8.42
CA TYR A 43 -9.42 -18.08 7.54
C TYR A 43 -7.94 -17.92 7.89
N GLU A 44 -7.60 -17.88 9.18
CA GLU A 44 -6.20 -17.83 9.64
C GLU A 44 -5.43 -19.08 9.21
N SER A 45 -6.05 -20.26 9.24
CA SER A 45 -5.42 -21.48 8.70
C SER A 45 -5.13 -21.40 7.18
N ILE A 46 -5.88 -20.59 6.43
CA ILE A 46 -5.59 -20.32 5.01
C ILE A 46 -4.37 -19.41 4.90
N LEU A 47 -4.27 -18.37 5.75
CA LEU A 47 -3.10 -17.50 5.83
C LEU A 47 -1.82 -18.25 6.23
N GLU A 48 -1.91 -19.21 7.15
CA GLU A 48 -0.77 -20.06 7.56
C GLU A 48 -0.16 -20.85 6.39
N ASN A 49 -0.94 -21.10 5.32
CA ASN A 49 -0.46 -21.72 4.09
C ASN A 49 0.12 -20.71 3.08
N ASN A 50 0.42 -19.47 3.51
CA ASN A 50 0.91 -18.35 2.70
C ASN A 50 -0.03 -17.97 1.54
N VAL A 51 -1.33 -18.16 1.74
CA VAL A 51 -2.35 -17.80 0.76
C VAL A 51 -2.92 -16.44 1.14
N HIS A 52 -2.61 -15.42 0.34
CA HIS A 52 -3.05 -14.05 0.60
C HIS A 52 -3.95 -13.56 -0.53
N SER A 53 -5.10 -13.00 -0.19
CA SER A 53 -6.01 -12.36 -1.15
C SER A 53 -6.78 -11.23 -0.49
N ALA A 54 -7.24 -10.27 -1.29
CA ALA A 54 -8.07 -9.17 -0.79
C ALA A 54 -9.35 -9.70 -0.13
N GLU A 55 -9.96 -10.74 -0.72
CA GLU A 55 -11.18 -11.37 -0.21
C GLU A 55 -10.97 -12.07 1.13
N LEU A 56 -9.85 -12.79 1.31
CA LEU A 56 -9.52 -13.44 2.57
C LEU A 56 -9.34 -12.42 3.70
N TYR A 57 -8.57 -11.36 3.44
CA TYR A 57 -8.39 -10.28 4.40
C TYR A 57 -9.69 -9.55 4.69
N PHE A 58 -10.51 -9.29 3.68
CA PHE A 58 -11.83 -8.67 3.85
C PHE A 58 -12.75 -9.53 4.72
N ASN A 59 -12.77 -10.84 4.53
CA ASN A 59 -13.62 -11.74 5.32
C ASN A 59 -13.11 -11.94 6.76
N LEU A 60 -11.78 -11.96 6.97
CA LEU A 60 -11.19 -11.89 8.31
C LEU A 60 -11.59 -10.61 9.02
N ALA A 61 -11.41 -9.47 8.35
CA ALA A 61 -11.78 -8.16 8.88
C ALA A 61 -13.26 -8.08 9.26
N ASN A 62 -14.15 -8.58 8.39
CA ASN A 62 -15.58 -8.70 8.66
C ASN A 62 -15.87 -9.58 9.88
N SER A 63 -15.16 -10.69 10.04
CA SER A 63 -15.35 -11.60 11.18
C SER A 63 -14.93 -10.95 12.49
N TYR A 64 -13.77 -10.28 12.51
CA TYR A 64 -13.30 -9.50 13.65
C TYR A 64 -14.21 -8.31 13.96
N TYR A 65 -14.70 -7.62 12.94
CA TYR A 65 -15.67 -6.53 13.08
C TYR A 65 -16.95 -7.01 13.79
N LYS A 66 -17.49 -8.17 13.42
CA LYS A 66 -18.68 -8.76 14.05
C LYS A 66 -18.46 -9.17 15.51
N LEU A 67 -17.23 -9.38 15.93
CA LEU A 67 -16.84 -9.64 17.31
C LEU A 67 -16.43 -8.37 18.08
N ASN A 68 -16.56 -7.19 17.47
CA ASN A 68 -16.08 -5.91 18.01
C ASN A 68 -14.57 -5.89 18.33
N SER A 69 -13.77 -6.70 17.64
CA SER A 69 -12.32 -6.66 17.74
C SER A 69 -11.78 -5.58 16.80
N ILE A 70 -11.65 -4.35 17.30
CA ILE A 70 -11.42 -3.13 16.51
C ILE A 70 -10.08 -3.18 15.79
N ALA A 71 -8.98 -3.38 16.52
CA ALA A 71 -7.64 -3.40 15.92
C ALA A 71 -7.47 -4.49 14.84
N PRO A 72 -7.80 -5.77 15.09
CA PRO A 72 -7.73 -6.80 14.06
C PRO A 72 -8.62 -6.50 12.84
N SER A 73 -9.83 -5.97 13.07
CA SER A 73 -10.73 -5.60 11.97
C SER A 73 -10.09 -4.56 11.05
N ILE A 74 -9.59 -3.46 11.60
CA ILE A 74 -8.96 -2.39 10.83
C ILE A 74 -7.69 -2.90 10.15
N TYR A 75 -6.88 -3.69 10.86
CA TYR A 75 -5.66 -4.30 10.33
C TYR A 75 -5.91 -5.11 9.06
N TYR A 76 -6.88 -6.02 9.08
CA TYR A 76 -7.17 -6.85 7.92
C TYR A 76 -7.88 -6.09 6.81
N TYR A 77 -8.72 -5.09 7.10
CA TYR A 77 -9.27 -4.23 6.05
C TYR A 77 -8.20 -3.41 5.35
N GLU A 78 -7.22 -2.88 6.09
CA GLU A 78 -6.08 -2.16 5.52
C GLU A 78 -5.22 -3.09 4.64
N LYS A 79 -4.98 -4.33 5.05
CA LYS A 79 -4.33 -5.34 4.21
C LYS A 79 -5.14 -5.67 2.94
N ALA A 80 -6.45 -5.81 3.06
CA ALA A 80 -7.32 -5.99 1.90
C ALA A 80 -7.22 -4.80 0.93
N LEU A 81 -7.19 -3.57 1.47
CA LEU A 81 -7.07 -2.34 0.69
C LEU A 81 -5.71 -2.22 -0.02
N GLN A 82 -4.62 -2.72 0.57
CA GLN A 82 -3.32 -2.79 -0.12
C GLN A 82 -3.37 -3.64 -1.39
N LEU A 83 -4.12 -4.75 -1.37
CA LEU A 83 -4.28 -5.65 -2.52
C LEU A 83 -5.34 -5.15 -3.52
N SER A 84 -6.33 -4.40 -3.06
CA SER A 84 -7.43 -3.89 -3.90
C SER A 84 -7.76 -2.43 -3.53
N PRO A 85 -6.88 -1.48 -3.90
CA PRO A 85 -6.94 -0.08 -3.44
C PRO A 85 -8.14 0.71 -3.96
N ASN A 86 -8.86 0.19 -4.96
CA ASN A 86 -10.02 0.82 -5.57
C ASN A 86 -11.35 0.15 -5.19
N ASP A 87 -11.32 -0.90 -4.39
CA ASP A 87 -12.52 -1.59 -3.95
C ASP A 87 -13.36 -0.70 -3.03
N VAL A 88 -14.62 -0.51 -3.40
CA VAL A 88 -15.55 0.39 -2.68
C VAL A 88 -16.05 -0.26 -1.40
N ASP A 89 -16.24 -1.58 -1.38
CA ASP A 89 -16.76 -2.31 -0.23
C ASP A 89 -15.70 -2.39 0.87
N ILE A 90 -14.43 -2.62 0.51
CA ILE A 90 -13.31 -2.56 1.46
C ILE A 90 -13.23 -1.17 2.10
N LYS A 91 -13.31 -0.09 1.30
CA LYS A 91 -13.24 1.29 1.80
C LYS A 91 -14.39 1.62 2.74
N ASN A 92 -15.61 1.24 2.38
CA ASN A 92 -16.80 1.51 3.18
C ASN A 92 -16.73 0.76 4.52
N ASN A 93 -16.39 -0.53 4.49
CA ASN A 93 -16.31 -1.35 5.71
C ASN A 93 -15.13 -0.96 6.60
N LEU A 94 -13.98 -0.58 6.02
CA LEU A 94 -12.88 0.03 6.75
C LEU A 94 -13.33 1.31 7.46
N SER A 95 -14.11 2.17 6.78
CA SER A 95 -14.64 3.38 7.40
C SER A 95 -15.59 3.07 8.57
N PHE A 96 -16.41 2.02 8.47
CA PHE A 96 -17.25 1.60 9.60
C PHE A 96 -16.41 1.09 10.77
N ALA A 97 -15.35 0.33 10.51
CA ALA A 97 -14.43 -0.12 11.56
C ALA A 97 -13.67 1.04 12.21
N GLN A 98 -13.20 2.01 11.41
CA GLN A 98 -12.57 3.23 11.90
C GLN A 98 -13.51 4.08 12.76
N ASN A 99 -14.81 4.10 12.48
CA ASN A 99 -15.77 4.81 13.33
C ASN A 99 -15.96 4.15 14.71
N MET A 100 -15.44 2.94 14.94
CA MET A 100 -15.43 2.29 16.25
C MET A 100 -14.23 2.70 17.11
N THR A 101 -13.21 3.36 16.55
CA THR A 101 -12.03 3.79 17.30
C THR A 101 -12.35 4.95 18.23
N ILE A 102 -11.69 4.98 19.39
CA ILE A 102 -11.83 6.09 20.36
C ILE A 102 -11.10 7.35 19.86
N ASP A 103 -9.96 7.19 19.19
CA ASP A 103 -9.11 8.30 18.79
C ASP A 103 -9.66 9.02 17.55
N ALA A 104 -10.16 10.24 17.73
CA ALA A 104 -10.50 11.14 16.63
C ALA A 104 -9.26 11.96 16.21
N ILE A 105 -8.40 11.39 15.35
CA ILE A 105 -7.19 12.07 14.86
C ILE A 105 -7.44 12.71 13.51
N ASP A 106 -7.52 14.04 13.50
CA ASP A 106 -7.60 14.80 12.25
C ASP A 106 -6.32 14.67 11.43
N LYS A 107 -6.48 14.47 10.11
CA LYS A 107 -5.37 14.48 9.17
C LYS A 107 -4.86 15.91 8.99
N VAL A 108 -3.55 16.12 8.99
CA VAL A 108 -2.97 17.42 8.63
C VAL A 108 -3.48 17.83 7.25
N PRO A 109 -4.14 18.99 7.09
CA PRO A 109 -4.62 19.43 5.80
C PRO A 109 -3.44 19.70 4.86
N GLU A 110 -3.45 19.09 3.67
CA GLU A 110 -2.48 19.43 2.62
C GLU A 110 -2.84 20.79 1.98
N VAL A 111 -1.95 21.78 2.10
CA VAL A 111 -2.21 23.16 1.67
C VAL A 111 -1.46 23.56 0.40
N GLY A 112 -2.14 24.29 -0.49
CA GLY A 112 -1.51 24.97 -1.63
C GLY A 112 -0.84 24.04 -2.64
N PHE A 113 0.43 24.33 -2.97
CA PHE A 113 1.18 23.62 -4.02
C PHE A 113 1.59 22.20 -3.62
N SER A 114 1.78 21.91 -2.32
CA SER A 114 2.17 20.56 -1.86
C SER A 114 1.09 19.53 -2.19
N ARG A 115 -0.19 19.89 -2.04
CA ARG A 115 -1.34 19.05 -2.42
C ARG A 115 -1.33 18.69 -3.91
N LEU A 116 -1.06 19.67 -4.77
CA LEU A 116 -1.00 19.46 -6.22
C LEU A 116 0.13 18.46 -6.57
N VAL A 117 1.32 18.71 -6.03
CA VAL A 117 2.48 17.86 -6.24
C VAL A 117 2.20 16.44 -5.73
N ASN A 118 1.72 16.28 -4.49
CA ASN A 118 1.40 14.97 -3.92
C ASN A 118 0.35 14.22 -4.75
N LYS A 119 -0.67 14.92 -5.25
CA LYS A 119 -1.70 14.31 -6.11
C LYS A 119 -1.10 13.79 -7.43
N ILE A 120 -0.20 14.55 -8.06
CA ILE A 120 0.48 14.11 -9.28
C ILE A 120 1.39 12.95 -8.97
N THR A 121 2.23 13.05 -7.94
CA THR A 121 3.19 12.01 -7.55
C THR A 121 2.49 10.68 -7.25
N ASN A 122 1.33 10.71 -6.57
CA ASN A 122 0.57 9.51 -6.21
C ASN A 122 -0.39 9.01 -7.30
N SER A 123 -0.48 9.66 -8.45
CA SER A 123 -1.33 9.20 -9.56
C SER A 123 -0.82 7.91 -10.22
N TYR A 124 0.50 7.70 -10.22
CA TYR A 124 1.16 6.53 -10.78
C TYR A 124 2.11 5.90 -9.76
N SER A 125 2.35 4.60 -9.91
CA SER A 125 3.41 3.92 -9.15
C SER A 125 4.79 4.37 -9.61
N PHE A 126 5.80 4.09 -8.79
CA PHE A 126 7.21 4.32 -9.15
C PHE A 126 7.56 3.69 -10.51
N ASP A 127 7.18 2.42 -10.72
CA ASP A 127 7.48 1.71 -11.97
C ASP A 127 6.80 2.33 -13.19
N ALA A 128 5.58 2.84 -13.03
CA ALA A 128 4.87 3.52 -14.11
C ALA A 128 5.57 4.83 -14.49
N TRP A 129 5.96 5.66 -13.51
CA TRP A 129 6.76 6.85 -13.77
C TRP A 129 8.10 6.52 -14.45
N ALA A 130 8.80 5.48 -13.99
CA ALA A 130 10.06 5.03 -14.58
C ALA A 130 9.89 4.56 -16.04
N LYS A 131 8.83 3.79 -16.33
CA LYS A 131 8.52 3.34 -17.70
C LYS A 131 8.22 4.52 -18.63
N ILE A 132 7.44 5.50 -18.17
CA ILE A 132 7.15 6.71 -18.96
C ILE A 132 8.45 7.47 -19.27
N CYS A 133 9.34 7.62 -18.29
CA CYS A 133 10.65 8.25 -18.47
C CYS A 133 11.48 7.54 -19.55
N ILE A 134 11.60 6.20 -19.46
CA ILE A 134 12.33 5.39 -20.45
C ILE A 134 11.75 5.58 -21.86
N VAL A 135 10.41 5.53 -21.99
CA VAL A 135 9.73 5.74 -23.28
C VAL A 135 10.02 7.14 -23.82
N CYS A 136 9.98 8.18 -22.98
CA CYS A 136 10.30 9.55 -23.38
C CYS A 136 11.75 9.67 -23.88
N ILE A 137 12.71 9.01 -23.22
CA ILE A 137 14.12 8.99 -23.64
C ILE A 137 14.30 8.26 -24.98
N ILE A 138 13.63 7.13 -25.18
CA ILE A 138 13.69 6.40 -26.46
C ILE A 138 13.14 7.27 -27.58
N LEU A 139 11.97 7.89 -27.39
CA LEU A 139 11.37 8.79 -28.37
C LEU A 139 12.23 10.04 -28.62
N PHE A 140 12.88 10.57 -27.58
CA PHE A 140 13.86 11.65 -27.71
C PHE A 140 15.00 11.26 -28.66
N VAL A 141 15.62 10.10 -28.44
CA VAL A 141 16.71 9.60 -29.30
C VAL A 141 16.23 9.40 -30.74
N VAL A 142 15.04 8.82 -30.94
CA VAL A 142 14.46 8.65 -32.28
C VAL A 142 14.26 10.00 -32.97
N LEU A 143 13.63 10.98 -32.32
CA LEU A 143 13.44 12.31 -32.91
C LEU A 143 14.76 13.04 -33.15
N PHE A 144 15.75 12.86 -32.29
CA PHE A 144 17.07 13.43 -32.47
C PHE A 144 17.79 12.83 -33.69
N LEU A 145 17.66 11.52 -33.92
CA LEU A 145 18.15 10.86 -35.12
C LEU A 145 17.41 11.33 -36.38
N VAL A 146 16.08 11.48 -36.31
CA VAL A 146 15.30 12.06 -37.43
C VAL A 146 15.77 13.48 -37.73
N TYR A 147 16.01 14.30 -36.71
CA TYR A 147 16.60 15.64 -36.88
C TYR A 147 17.96 15.59 -37.57
N TYR A 148 18.82 14.64 -37.18
CA TYR A 148 20.16 14.49 -37.74
C TYR A 148 20.14 14.13 -39.23
N PHE A 149 19.25 13.22 -39.66
CA PHE A 149 19.15 12.77 -41.05
C PHE A 149 18.16 13.58 -41.92
N ALA A 150 17.38 14.50 -41.34
CA ALA A 150 16.42 15.29 -42.10
C ALA A 150 17.09 16.38 -42.95
N TYR A 151 16.79 16.35 -44.25
CA TYR A 151 17.20 17.38 -45.21
C TYR A 151 16.17 18.51 -45.33
N GLU A 152 14.88 18.20 -45.17
CA GLU A 152 13.79 19.19 -45.25
C GLU A 152 13.74 20.09 -44.01
N THR A 153 13.65 21.42 -44.24
CA THR A 153 13.67 22.44 -43.18
C THR A 153 12.56 22.23 -42.13
N LEU A 154 11.33 21.91 -42.55
CA LEU A 154 10.20 21.74 -41.64
C LEU A 154 10.36 20.51 -40.75
N LYS A 155 10.70 19.36 -41.33
CA LYS A 155 10.95 18.11 -40.57
C LYS A 155 12.07 18.31 -39.56
N LYS A 156 13.18 18.94 -39.98
CA LYS A 156 14.32 19.23 -39.10
C LYS A 156 13.92 20.09 -37.90
N ARG A 157 13.18 21.17 -38.13
CA ARG A 157 12.72 22.07 -37.05
C ARG A 157 11.78 21.37 -36.07
N LEU A 158 10.79 20.63 -36.58
CA LEU A 158 9.82 19.92 -35.74
C LEU A 158 10.48 18.81 -34.92
N SER A 159 11.35 18.00 -35.54
CA SER A 159 12.08 16.94 -34.84
C SER A 159 13.01 17.48 -33.75
N PHE A 160 13.68 18.61 -34.01
CA PHE A 160 14.52 19.26 -33.02
C PHE A 160 13.71 19.75 -31.81
N ILE A 161 12.67 20.55 -32.04
CA ILE A 161 11.81 21.08 -30.98
C ILE A 161 11.15 19.93 -30.21
N GLY A 162 10.61 18.93 -30.92
CA GLY A 162 10.00 17.76 -30.32
C GLY A 162 10.97 16.96 -29.45
N SER A 163 12.23 16.80 -29.88
CA SER A 163 13.24 16.12 -29.07
C SER A 163 13.49 16.85 -27.75
N PHE A 164 13.65 18.18 -27.76
CA PHE A 164 13.86 18.94 -26.52
C PHE A 164 12.64 18.91 -25.59
N ILE A 165 11.41 18.91 -26.14
CA ILE A 165 10.19 18.71 -25.35
C ILE A 165 10.18 17.35 -24.67
N LEU A 166 10.51 16.27 -25.40
CA LEU A 166 10.57 14.92 -24.82
C LEU A 166 11.67 14.78 -23.77
N LEU A 167 12.82 15.43 -23.99
CA LEU A 167 13.90 15.46 -23.00
C LEU A 167 13.44 16.16 -21.72
N PHE A 168 12.76 17.30 -21.85
CA PHE A 168 12.20 18.01 -20.69
C PHE A 168 11.14 17.18 -19.96
N LEU A 169 10.25 16.53 -20.70
CA LEU A 169 9.25 15.62 -20.13
C LEU A 169 9.91 14.45 -19.40
N ALA A 170 10.97 13.85 -19.96
CA ALA A 170 11.72 12.80 -19.30
C ALA A 170 12.28 13.26 -17.94
N LEU A 171 12.87 14.46 -17.88
CA LEU A 171 13.37 15.03 -16.62
C LEU A 171 12.26 15.24 -15.58
N ILE A 172 11.09 15.72 -16.01
CA ILE A 172 9.91 15.87 -15.12
C ILE A 172 9.48 14.50 -14.58
N THR A 173 9.33 13.51 -15.44
CA THR A 173 8.91 12.16 -15.01
C THR A 173 9.93 11.49 -14.10
N LEU A 174 11.22 11.75 -14.33
CA LEU A 174 12.30 11.29 -13.45
C LEU A 174 12.22 11.96 -12.06
N PHE A 175 11.96 13.27 -12.01
CA PHE A 175 11.74 13.99 -10.76
C PHE A 175 10.58 13.36 -9.96
N PHE A 176 9.44 13.11 -10.60
CA PHE A 176 8.30 12.46 -9.95
C PHE A 176 8.59 11.02 -9.52
N ALA A 177 9.36 10.25 -10.30
CA ALA A 177 9.79 8.91 -9.89
C ALA A 177 10.62 8.95 -8.61
N PHE A 178 11.61 9.85 -8.51
CA PHE A 178 12.40 10.01 -7.28
C PHE A 178 11.55 10.46 -6.10
N GLN A 179 10.64 11.40 -6.32
CA GLN A 179 9.73 11.86 -5.27
C GLN A 179 8.81 10.72 -4.79
N LYS A 180 8.26 9.93 -5.71
CA LYS A 180 7.42 8.78 -5.37
C LYS A 180 8.22 7.74 -4.57
N SER A 181 9.45 7.44 -4.98
CA SER A 181 10.36 6.56 -4.23
C SER A 181 10.63 7.07 -2.82
N ALA A 182 10.84 8.38 -2.66
CA ALA A 182 11.06 8.98 -1.33
C ALA A 182 9.83 8.90 -0.43
N ILE A 183 8.62 9.02 -0.99
CA ILE A 183 7.36 8.85 -0.25
C ILE A 183 7.17 7.38 0.14
N ASP A 184 7.33 6.46 -0.81
CA ASP A 184 7.07 5.03 -0.58
C ASP A 184 8.05 4.43 0.42
N LYS A 185 9.32 4.87 0.44
CA LYS A 185 10.31 4.46 1.46
C LYS A 185 9.95 4.88 2.89
N LYS A 186 9.22 5.99 3.04
CA LYS A 186 8.78 6.48 4.35
C LYS A 186 7.42 5.91 4.76
N ASN A 187 6.71 5.26 3.84
CA ASN A 187 5.38 4.72 4.09
C ASN A 187 5.51 3.36 4.78
N ASN A 188 5.54 3.38 6.12
CA ASN A 188 5.57 2.18 6.94
C ASN A 188 4.38 2.18 7.92
N PRO A 189 3.17 1.89 7.44
CA PRO A 189 1.98 1.98 8.25
C PRO A 189 1.85 0.81 9.23
N ALA A 190 1.35 1.10 10.43
CA ALA A 190 1.05 0.12 11.47
C ALA A 190 -0.29 0.45 12.14
N ILE A 191 -0.87 -0.54 12.81
CA ILE A 191 -2.08 -0.41 13.63
C ILE A 191 -1.72 -0.68 15.08
N VAL A 192 -2.23 0.15 16.00
CA VAL A 192 -2.13 -0.10 17.45
C VAL A 192 -3.08 -1.24 17.82
N PHE A 193 -2.57 -2.28 18.46
CA PHE A 193 -3.31 -3.47 18.93
C PHE A 193 -3.58 -3.46 20.43
N ALA A 194 -2.79 -2.73 21.22
CA ALA A 194 -3.07 -2.52 22.64
C ALA A 194 -4.36 -1.70 22.82
N GLN A 195 -5.16 -2.05 23.83
CA GLN A 195 -6.41 -1.32 24.14
C GLN A 195 -6.14 0.16 24.44
N GLU A 196 -5.08 0.42 25.18
CA GLU A 196 -4.56 1.73 25.49
C GLU A 196 -3.03 1.62 25.55
N SER A 197 -2.33 2.57 24.94
CA SER A 197 -0.88 2.65 24.97
C SER A 197 -0.42 4.11 25.13
N ASP A 198 0.47 4.31 26.10
CA ASP A 198 1.11 5.60 26.34
C ASP A 198 2.22 5.83 25.33
N VAL A 199 2.12 6.91 24.55
CA VAL A 199 3.20 7.37 23.69
C VAL A 199 4.11 8.30 24.48
N LYS A 200 5.36 7.90 24.67
CA LYS A 200 6.38 8.62 25.45
C LYS A 200 7.15 9.63 24.60
N VAL A 201 7.70 10.67 25.24
CA VAL A 201 8.57 11.65 24.57
C VAL A 201 9.93 11.04 24.21
N GLU A 202 10.45 10.17 25.07
CA GLU A 202 11.71 9.45 24.91
C GLU A 202 11.50 7.93 25.06
N PRO A 203 12.40 7.09 24.49
CA PRO A 203 12.26 5.62 24.52
C PRO A 203 12.68 5.04 25.88
N ASN A 204 12.03 5.47 26.96
CA ASN A 204 12.25 4.94 28.30
C ASN A 204 10.98 5.04 29.16
N LEU A 205 10.84 4.12 30.12
CA LEU A 205 9.65 4.00 30.98
C LEU A 205 9.45 5.19 31.93
N ARG A 206 10.48 6.00 32.17
CA ARG A 206 10.43 7.16 33.09
C ARG A 206 10.07 8.46 32.38
N SER A 207 10.06 8.45 31.05
CA SER A 207 9.74 9.62 30.24
C SER A 207 8.27 9.99 30.41
N GLU A 208 7.99 11.28 30.28
CA GLU A 208 6.62 11.79 30.32
C GLU A 208 5.81 11.25 29.13
N SER A 209 4.51 11.05 29.36
CA SER A 209 3.58 10.66 28.29
C SER A 209 3.27 11.90 27.43
N ALA A 210 3.56 11.82 26.14
CA ALA A 210 3.26 12.87 25.18
C ALA A 210 1.77 12.89 24.83
N PHE A 211 1.17 11.71 24.64
CA PHE A 211 -0.26 11.47 24.40
C PHE A 211 -0.56 9.97 24.51
N GLN A 212 -1.84 9.62 24.55
CA GLN A 212 -2.31 8.23 24.58
C GLN A 212 -2.94 7.85 23.24
N LEU A 213 -2.79 6.59 22.87
CA LEU A 213 -3.42 5.98 21.71
C LEU A 213 -4.20 4.73 22.12
N HIS A 214 -5.25 4.44 21.38
CA HIS A 214 -6.11 3.27 21.59
C HIS A 214 -6.04 2.31 20.41
N GLU A 215 -6.60 1.12 20.61
CA GLU A 215 -6.65 0.09 19.59
C GLU A 215 -7.30 0.57 18.28
N GLY A 216 -6.77 0.10 17.16
CA GLY A 216 -7.28 0.43 15.83
C GLY A 216 -6.71 1.73 15.24
N THR A 217 -5.99 2.53 16.03
CA THR A 217 -5.37 3.75 15.53
C THR A 217 -4.26 3.45 14.54
N LYS A 218 -4.36 4.06 13.35
CA LYS A 218 -3.36 3.95 12.29
C LYS A 218 -2.23 4.95 12.50
N ILE A 219 -1.01 4.45 12.47
CA ILE A 219 0.23 5.19 12.68
C ILE A 219 1.24 4.93 11.57
N GLN A 220 2.25 5.78 11.47
CA GLN A 220 3.43 5.57 10.63
C GLN A 220 4.64 5.30 11.52
N VAL A 221 5.36 4.21 11.25
CA VAL A 221 6.59 3.85 11.94
C VAL A 221 7.76 4.59 11.30
N ILE A 222 8.54 5.32 12.11
CA ILE A 222 9.70 6.09 11.66
C ILE A 222 10.99 5.30 11.89
N GLU A 223 11.22 4.85 13.13
CA GLU A 223 12.43 4.15 13.54
C GLU A 223 12.14 3.24 14.73
N THR A 224 12.92 2.17 14.90
CA THR A 224 12.83 1.24 16.03
C THR A 224 14.14 1.28 16.82
N TYR A 225 14.03 1.26 18.14
CA TYR A 225 15.13 1.36 19.09
C TYR A 225 15.12 0.16 20.04
N ASN A 226 16.22 -0.60 20.05
CA ASN A 226 16.42 -1.79 20.89
C ASN A 226 15.26 -2.80 20.85
N ASP A 227 14.59 -2.92 19.70
CA ASP A 227 13.41 -3.77 19.43
C ASP A 227 12.19 -3.60 20.37
N THR A 228 12.30 -2.73 21.38
CA THR A 228 11.32 -2.53 22.45
C THR A 228 10.51 -1.26 22.26
N TRP A 229 11.14 -0.23 21.68
CA TRP A 229 10.52 1.05 21.42
C TRP A 229 10.48 1.34 19.94
N THR A 230 9.35 1.82 19.47
CA THR A 230 9.17 2.26 18.10
C THR A 230 8.72 3.70 18.09
N LYS A 231 9.44 4.55 17.35
CA LYS A 231 9.05 5.93 17.13
C LYS A 231 8.02 5.99 16.02
N ILE A 232 6.95 6.71 16.30
CA ILE A 232 5.78 6.76 15.44
C ILE A 232 5.40 8.20 15.11
N GLN A 233 4.63 8.35 14.04
CA GLN A 233 3.94 9.58 13.67
C GLN A 233 2.46 9.29 13.44
N ILE A 234 1.60 10.09 14.08
CA ILE A 234 0.15 10.01 13.88
C ILE A 234 -0.31 10.99 12.78
N ALA A 235 -1.55 10.85 12.34
CA ALA A 235 -2.09 11.58 11.18
C ALA A 235 -2.08 13.12 11.30
N ASN A 236 -2.04 13.66 12.53
CA ASN A 236 -1.92 15.10 12.79
C ASN A 236 -0.45 15.60 12.83
N GLY A 237 0.51 14.72 12.55
CA GLY A 237 1.94 15.03 12.48
C GLY A 237 2.70 14.92 13.80
N LYS A 238 2.03 14.75 14.95
CA LYS A 238 2.70 14.52 16.23
C LYS A 238 3.49 13.21 16.21
N THR A 239 4.59 13.19 16.96
CA THR A 239 5.50 12.05 17.07
C THR A 239 5.75 11.67 18.51
N GLY A 240 6.10 10.42 18.75
CA GLY A 240 6.60 9.93 20.03
C GLY A 240 6.96 8.46 19.96
N TRP A 241 7.28 7.86 21.10
CA TRP A 241 7.73 6.47 21.22
C TRP A 241 6.65 5.60 21.85
N ILE A 242 6.29 4.52 21.17
CA ILE A 242 5.34 3.51 21.65
C ILE A 242 6.08 2.19 21.83
N THR A 243 5.58 1.31 22.70
CA THR A 243 6.10 -0.05 22.84
C THR A 243 5.90 -0.80 21.51
N SER A 244 6.94 -1.48 21.03
CA SER A 244 6.88 -2.22 19.76
C SER A 244 5.86 -3.36 19.79
N GLU A 245 5.60 -3.94 20.97
CA GLU A 245 4.62 -5.01 21.16
C GLU A 245 3.16 -4.54 21.00
N ASP A 246 2.92 -3.24 21.21
CA ASP A 246 1.57 -2.65 21.16
C ASP A 246 1.09 -2.40 19.73
N ILE A 247 1.94 -2.61 18.72
CA ILE A 247 1.67 -2.27 17.33
C ILE A 247 1.92 -3.45 16.39
N LYS A 248 1.22 -3.47 15.27
CA LYS A 248 1.43 -4.45 14.20
C LYS A 248 1.62 -3.76 12.86
N LEU A 249 2.72 -4.05 12.18
CA LEU A 249 3.02 -3.51 10.85
C LEU A 249 2.07 -4.10 9.81
N LEU A 250 1.62 -3.25 8.88
CA LEU A 250 0.78 -3.68 7.76
C LEU A 250 1.59 -4.28 6.61
N ASN A 251 2.86 -3.93 6.51
CA ASN A 251 3.76 -4.36 5.44
C ASN A 251 4.40 -5.74 5.70
N ASP A 252 4.10 -6.38 6.83
CA ASP A 252 4.55 -7.75 7.12
C ASP A 252 3.71 -8.71 6.26
N ILE A 253 4.30 -9.29 5.22
CA ILE A 253 3.72 -10.42 4.47
C ILE A 253 4.30 -11.70 5.04
#